data_AF-A0AAW9LQL6-F1
#
_entry.id   AF-A0AAW9LQL6-F1
#
_cell.length_a   1.000
_cell.length_b   1.000
_cell.length_c   1.000
_cell.angle_alpha   90.00
_cell.angle_beta   90.00
_cell.angle_gamma   90.00
#
_symmetry.space_group_name_H-M   'P 1'
#
loop_
_entity.id
_entity.type
_entity.pdbx_description
1 polymer ?
#
loop_
_entity_poly.entity_id
_entity_poly.type
_entity_poly.pdbx_seq_one_letter_code
_entity_poly.pdbx_strand_id
1 'polypeptide(L)'
;MALSIFISRLWRLKNIILPVLLLFMSFGILAEQRLEHGVLQAYWKAQWSDNATINVPALGFRYYWLDDQGNLKKVIHIYMKGTMKEQLAFIRQNFSEIPENFIRFREWYVNQSGSLLVNNVAQYAECNSENYSALLLSFIPSQDKPLSNMADMNAQISCGGDGRYPWLTTYHLHHEWNKDSFKEWPDDNANNTYSVMRDDVVIKIRTINKFWIYAALYDDSKTDGMSEKRGYIRVSHLKPDN
;
A
#
# COMPACT_ATOMS: atom_id res chain seq x y z
N MET A 1 15.68 25.56 -68.58
CA MET A 1 16.37 25.41 -67.27
C MET A 1 15.46 25.44 -66.04
N ALA A 2 14.23 25.97 -66.09
CA ALA A 2 13.37 26.06 -64.90
C ALA A 2 12.71 24.73 -64.47
N LEU A 3 12.45 23.81 -65.40
CA LEU A 3 11.72 22.56 -65.13
C LEU A 3 12.55 21.51 -64.36
N SER A 4 13.87 21.47 -64.56
CA SER A 4 14.78 20.51 -63.88
C SER A 4 15.02 20.85 -62.40
N ILE A 5 14.86 22.13 -62.02
CA ILE A 5 15.03 22.59 -60.64
C ILE A 5 13.82 22.21 -59.78
N PHE A 6 12.63 22.12 -60.37
CA PHE A 6 11.40 21.77 -59.66
C PHE A 6 11.33 20.27 -59.30
N ILE A 7 11.75 19.40 -60.22
CA ILE A 7 11.71 17.94 -60.02
C ILE A 7 12.77 17.49 -58.97
N SER A 8 13.94 18.12 -58.95
CA SER A 8 14.99 17.81 -57.95
C SER A 8 14.61 18.26 -56.52
N ARG A 9 13.83 19.32 -56.38
CA ARG A 9 13.29 19.78 -55.08
C ARG A 9 12.22 18.83 -54.54
N LEU A 10 11.33 18.32 -55.40
CA LEU A 10 10.31 17.32 -55.03
C LEU A 10 10.91 15.98 -54.60
N TRP A 11 12.01 15.54 -55.23
CA TRP A 11 12.71 14.31 -54.85
C TRP A 11 13.45 14.44 -53.50
N ARG A 12 14.07 15.61 -53.23
CA ARG A 12 14.68 15.91 -51.91
C ARG A 12 13.64 16.02 -50.79
N LEU A 13 12.47 16.60 -51.06
CA LEU A 13 11.36 16.65 -50.09
C LEU A 13 10.85 15.25 -49.72
N LYS A 14 10.70 14.35 -50.70
CA LYS A 14 10.26 12.95 -50.45
C LYS A 14 11.25 12.17 -49.55
N ASN A 15 12.55 12.43 -49.71
CA ASN A 15 13.62 11.82 -48.89
C ASN A 15 13.78 12.45 -47.50
N ILE A 16 13.15 13.59 -47.22
CA ILE A 16 13.14 14.24 -45.90
C ILE A 16 11.85 13.93 -45.15
N ILE A 17 10.72 13.82 -45.85
CA ILE A 17 9.41 13.54 -45.23
C ILE A 17 9.37 12.13 -44.63
N LEU A 18 9.95 11.13 -45.29
CA LEU A 18 9.95 9.74 -44.80
C LEU A 18 10.70 9.53 -43.47
N PRO A 19 11.93 10.04 -43.26
CA PRO A 19 12.62 9.92 -41.97
C PRO A 19 11.97 10.75 -40.87
N VAL A 20 11.37 11.91 -41.19
CA VAL A 20 10.64 12.72 -40.20
C VAL A 20 9.36 12.03 -39.74
N LEU A 21 8.63 11.34 -40.64
CA LEU A 21 7.44 10.55 -40.27
C LEU A 21 7.78 9.33 -39.39
N LEU A 22 8.94 8.71 -39.61
CA LEU A 22 9.45 7.60 -38.78
C LEU A 22 9.90 8.08 -37.39
N LEU A 23 10.48 9.28 -37.29
CA LEU A 23 10.82 9.94 -36.02
C LEU A 23 9.59 10.35 -35.19
N PHE A 24 8.44 10.58 -35.83
CA PHE A 24 7.17 10.82 -35.14
C PHE A 24 6.42 9.52 -34.78
N MET A 25 6.82 8.34 -35.28
CA MET A 25 6.23 7.06 -34.84
C MET A 25 6.97 6.44 -33.66
N SER A 26 8.11 7.00 -33.23
CA SER A 26 8.82 6.58 -32.01
C SER A 26 8.26 7.17 -30.71
N PHE A 27 7.00 7.62 -30.69
CA PHE A 27 6.35 7.96 -29.42
C PHE A 27 6.36 6.73 -28.50
N GLY A 28 6.92 6.94 -27.31
CA GLY A 28 7.43 5.89 -26.43
C GLY A 28 6.48 4.72 -26.27
N ILE A 29 6.94 3.56 -26.73
CA ILE A 29 6.44 2.28 -26.22
C ILE A 29 6.78 2.31 -24.73
N LEU A 30 5.78 2.55 -23.89
CA LEU A 30 5.90 2.40 -22.44
C LEU A 30 6.30 0.94 -22.21
N ALA A 31 7.53 0.72 -21.75
CA ALA A 31 8.08 -0.62 -21.67
C ALA A 31 7.28 -1.43 -20.65
N GLU A 32 6.58 -2.46 -21.13
CA GLU A 32 6.04 -3.49 -20.28
C GLU A 32 7.22 -4.23 -19.63
N GLN A 33 7.15 -4.40 -18.32
CA GLN A 33 8.15 -5.10 -17.54
C GLN A 33 7.47 -6.22 -16.77
N ARG A 34 8.03 -7.43 -16.89
CA ARG A 34 7.67 -8.56 -16.04
C ARG A 34 8.54 -8.55 -14.79
N LEU A 35 7.90 -8.55 -13.63
CA LEU A 35 8.53 -8.63 -12.32
C LEU A 35 8.24 -10.00 -11.74
N GLU A 36 9.22 -10.89 -11.79
CA GLU A 36 9.10 -12.27 -11.29
C GLU A 36 9.48 -12.36 -9.81
N HIS A 37 9.12 -13.48 -9.18
CA HIS A 37 9.55 -13.86 -7.83
C HIS A 37 9.27 -12.79 -6.76
N GLY A 38 8.02 -12.36 -6.60
CA GLY A 38 7.69 -11.40 -5.56
C GLY A 38 6.37 -11.64 -4.87
N VAL A 39 6.04 -10.72 -3.97
CA VAL A 39 4.81 -10.75 -3.18
C VAL A 39 4.01 -9.50 -3.47
N LEU A 40 2.79 -9.67 -3.99
CA LEU A 40 1.82 -8.58 -4.08
C LEU A 40 1.09 -8.48 -2.75
N GLN A 41 1.16 -7.31 -2.14
CA GLN A 41 0.43 -6.97 -0.94
C GLN A 41 -0.68 -5.98 -1.27
N ALA A 42 -1.88 -6.29 -0.83
CA ALA A 42 -3.00 -5.36 -0.79
C ALA A 42 -3.23 -4.96 0.67
N TYR A 43 -3.42 -3.68 0.95
CA TYR A 43 -3.57 -3.18 2.30
C TYR A 43 -4.60 -2.05 2.39
N TRP A 44 -5.28 -1.95 3.53
CA TRP A 44 -6.18 -0.85 3.80
C TRP A 44 -5.44 0.24 4.54
N LYS A 45 -5.31 1.42 3.93
CA LYS A 45 -4.82 2.61 4.62
C LYS A 45 -5.98 3.44 5.14
N ALA A 46 -5.84 3.95 6.36
CA ALA A 46 -6.82 4.88 6.91
C ALA A 46 -6.84 6.16 6.05
N GLN A 47 -8.03 6.62 5.69
CA GLN A 47 -8.20 7.96 5.13
C GLN A 47 -9.29 8.64 5.93
N TRP A 48 -8.86 9.62 6.73
CA TRP A 48 -9.76 10.40 7.55
C TRP A 48 -10.28 11.60 6.76
N SER A 49 -11.54 11.97 6.98
CA SER A 49 -12.06 13.27 6.58
C SER A 49 -11.21 14.39 7.17
N ASP A 50 -11.23 15.58 6.57
CA ASP A 50 -10.41 16.73 7.01
C ASP A 50 -10.56 17.07 8.50
N ASN A 51 -11.73 16.78 9.09
CA ASN A 51 -12.02 16.98 10.51
C ASN A 51 -11.69 15.76 11.39
N ALA A 52 -11.03 14.73 10.86
CA ALA A 52 -10.63 13.50 11.55
C ALA A 52 -11.79 12.66 12.15
N THR A 53 -13.02 12.82 11.65
CA THR A 53 -14.21 12.17 12.25
C THR A 53 -14.69 10.94 11.50
N ILE A 54 -14.45 10.86 10.19
CA ILE A 54 -14.92 9.76 9.34
C ILE A 54 -13.70 9.09 8.70
N ASN A 55 -13.47 7.81 9.00
CA ASN A 55 -12.48 7.01 8.27
C ASN A 55 -13.17 6.31 7.09
N VAL A 56 -12.69 6.56 5.88
CA VAL A 56 -13.04 5.82 4.67
C VAL A 56 -11.77 5.11 4.18
N PRO A 57 -11.45 3.91 4.70
CA PRO A 57 -10.21 3.24 4.33
C PRO A 57 -10.07 3.07 2.82
N ALA A 58 -8.90 3.43 2.30
CA ALA A 58 -8.55 3.26 0.89
C ALA A 58 -7.68 2.02 0.71
N LEU A 59 -7.82 1.38 -0.44
CA LEU A 59 -7.09 0.19 -0.78
C LEU A 59 -5.80 0.59 -1.51
N GLY A 60 -4.67 0.22 -0.94
CA GLY A 60 -3.34 0.38 -1.52
C GLY A 60 -2.78 -0.97 -1.95
N PHE A 61 -1.83 -0.92 -2.89
CA PHE A 61 -1.11 -2.10 -3.36
C PHE A 61 0.39 -1.82 -3.43
N ARG A 62 1.20 -2.78 -2.98
CA ARG A 62 2.65 -2.73 -3.20
C ARG A 62 3.19 -4.10 -3.52
N TYR A 63 4.31 -4.12 -4.23
CA TYR A 63 4.97 -5.35 -4.64
C TYR A 63 6.39 -5.39 -4.09
N TYR A 64 6.69 -6.47 -3.39
CA TYR A 64 8.03 -6.79 -2.92
C TYR A 64 8.71 -7.60 -4.00
N TRP A 65 9.55 -6.95 -4.79
CA TRP A 65 10.30 -7.59 -5.85
C TRP A 65 11.59 -8.16 -5.30
N LEU A 66 11.79 -9.47 -5.47
CA LEU A 66 12.94 -10.19 -4.94
C LEU A 66 13.94 -10.54 -6.04
N ASP A 67 15.19 -10.77 -5.65
CA ASP A 67 16.17 -11.44 -6.51
C ASP A 67 15.97 -12.96 -6.52
N ASP A 68 16.76 -13.67 -7.33
CA ASP A 68 16.69 -15.12 -7.48
C ASP A 68 17.13 -15.87 -6.20
N GLN A 69 17.76 -15.17 -5.26
CA GLN A 69 18.13 -15.69 -3.94
C GLN A 69 17.07 -15.40 -2.88
N GLY A 70 15.97 -14.72 -3.24
CA GLY A 70 14.87 -14.36 -2.34
C GLY A 70 15.13 -13.12 -1.49
N ASN A 71 16.18 -12.34 -1.77
CA ASN A 71 16.43 -11.07 -1.07
C ASN A 71 15.58 -9.96 -1.68
N LEU A 72 15.15 -9.03 -0.82
CA LEU A 72 14.38 -7.87 -1.25
C LEU A 72 15.23 -6.95 -2.14
N LYS A 73 14.82 -6.80 -3.41
CA LYS A 73 15.46 -5.91 -4.37
C LYS A 73 14.84 -4.52 -4.33
N LYS A 74 13.51 -4.45 -4.43
CA LYS A 74 12.73 -3.20 -4.44
C LYS A 74 11.34 -3.40 -3.86
N VAL A 75 10.81 -2.35 -3.23
CA VAL A 75 9.38 -2.22 -2.96
C VAL A 75 8.80 -1.24 -3.95
N ILE A 76 7.74 -1.65 -4.66
CA ILE A 76 7.14 -0.88 -5.75
C ILE A 76 5.69 -0.60 -5.38
N HIS A 77 5.29 0.67 -5.32
CA HIS A 77 3.90 1.07 -5.21
C HIS A 77 3.17 0.71 -6.52
N ILE A 78 2.13 -0.10 -6.42
CA ILE A 78 1.36 -0.58 -7.57
C ILE A 78 0.06 0.21 -7.69
N TYR A 79 -0.09 0.95 -8.78
CA TYR A 79 -1.35 1.56 -9.15
C TYR A 79 -2.23 0.52 -9.85
N MET A 80 -3.44 0.30 -9.34
CA MET A 80 -4.45 -0.56 -9.95
C MET A 80 -5.60 0.30 -10.47
N LYS A 81 -5.90 0.17 -11.77
CA LYS A 81 -7.06 0.83 -12.37
C LYS A 81 -8.37 0.17 -11.91
N GLY A 82 -9.47 0.91 -12.04
CA GLY A 82 -10.81 0.43 -11.73
C GLY A 82 -11.34 0.95 -10.39
N THR A 83 -12.61 0.65 -10.15
CA THR A 83 -13.35 0.96 -8.93
C THR A 83 -12.93 0.06 -7.77
N MET A 84 -13.21 0.49 -6.54
CA MET A 84 -13.00 -0.33 -5.33
C MET A 84 -13.62 -1.73 -5.44
N LYS A 85 -14.78 -1.84 -6.09
CA LYS A 85 -15.47 -3.13 -6.30
C LYS A 85 -14.65 -4.06 -7.20
N GLU A 86 -14.08 -3.54 -8.28
CA GLU A 86 -13.23 -4.29 -9.21
C GLU A 86 -11.91 -4.69 -8.56
N GLN A 87 -11.29 -3.79 -7.80
CA GLN A 87 -10.07 -4.09 -7.03
C GLN A 87 -10.32 -5.20 -5.99
N LEU A 88 -11.46 -5.17 -5.29
CA LEU A 88 -11.84 -6.24 -4.36
C LEU A 88 -12.15 -7.57 -5.08
N ALA A 89 -12.74 -7.52 -6.27
CA ALA A 89 -12.94 -8.72 -7.08
C ALA A 89 -11.61 -9.33 -7.53
N PHE A 90 -10.65 -8.49 -7.93
CA PHE A 90 -9.29 -8.90 -8.24
C PHE A 90 -8.62 -9.60 -7.05
N ILE A 91 -8.72 -9.05 -5.83
CA ILE A 91 -8.15 -9.67 -4.63
C ILE A 91 -8.80 -11.04 -4.39
N ARG A 92 -10.13 -11.14 -4.41
CA ARG A 92 -10.85 -12.42 -4.21
C ARG A 92 -10.48 -13.49 -5.24
N GLN A 93 -10.16 -13.08 -6.47
CA GLN A 93 -9.79 -14.01 -7.53
C GLN A 93 -8.36 -14.51 -7.40
N ASN A 94 -7.43 -13.67 -6.92
CA ASN A 94 -6.01 -13.95 -7.00
C ASN A 94 -5.36 -14.32 -5.66
N PHE A 95 -5.96 -13.95 -4.53
CA PHE A 95 -5.40 -14.17 -3.20
C PHE A 95 -6.04 -15.40 -2.55
N SER A 96 -5.22 -16.35 -2.11
CA SER A 96 -5.69 -17.61 -1.52
C SER A 96 -6.17 -17.46 -0.07
N GLU A 97 -5.54 -16.57 0.70
CA GLU A 97 -5.82 -16.37 2.13
C GLU A 97 -6.29 -14.93 2.39
N ILE A 98 -7.60 -14.75 2.58
CA ILE A 98 -8.22 -13.45 2.86
C ILE A 98 -8.95 -13.52 4.20
N PRO A 99 -8.41 -12.94 5.29
CA PRO A 99 -9.09 -12.87 6.58
C PRO A 99 -10.40 -12.09 6.49
N GLU A 100 -11.41 -12.48 7.28
CA GLU A 100 -12.73 -11.81 7.30
C GLU A 100 -12.58 -10.31 7.57
N ASN A 101 -11.71 -9.92 8.50
CA ASN A 101 -11.51 -8.52 8.87
C ASN A 101 -11.04 -7.64 7.71
N PHE A 102 -10.29 -8.22 6.75
CA PHE A 102 -9.83 -7.49 5.57
C PHE A 102 -11.02 -7.04 4.70
N ILE A 103 -12.02 -7.90 4.52
CA ILE A 103 -13.19 -7.57 3.70
C ILE A 103 -14.25 -6.81 4.50
N ARG A 104 -14.54 -7.27 5.72
CA ARG A 104 -15.65 -6.77 6.53
C ARG A 104 -15.34 -5.43 7.18
N PHE A 105 -14.16 -5.30 7.78
CA PHE A 105 -13.77 -4.10 8.53
C PHE A 105 -12.80 -3.21 7.78
N ARG A 106 -12.27 -3.66 6.63
CA ARG A 106 -11.27 -2.95 5.83
C ARG A 106 -10.03 -2.62 6.66
N GLU A 107 -9.49 -3.65 7.28
CA GLU A 107 -8.35 -3.58 8.17
C GLU A 107 -7.21 -4.45 7.65
N TRP A 108 -5.98 -4.11 8.03
CA TRP A 108 -4.79 -4.89 7.73
C TRP A 108 -4.48 -5.01 6.23
N TYR A 109 -3.77 -6.08 5.89
CA TYR A 109 -3.27 -6.40 4.58
C TYR A 109 -3.42 -7.89 4.32
N VAL A 110 -3.34 -8.25 3.04
CA VAL A 110 -3.22 -9.61 2.55
C VAL A 110 -2.06 -9.68 1.58
N ASN A 111 -1.41 -10.83 1.51
CA ASN A 111 -0.25 -11.08 0.67
C ASN A 111 -0.53 -12.25 -0.26
N GLN A 112 -0.02 -12.15 -1.48
CA GLN A 112 -0.01 -13.25 -2.43
C GLN A 112 1.30 -13.26 -3.21
N SER A 113 2.02 -14.38 -3.15
CA SER A 113 3.19 -14.61 -3.98
C SER A 113 2.77 -14.71 -5.45
N GLY A 114 3.58 -14.20 -6.37
CA GLY A 114 3.31 -14.29 -7.80
C GLY A 114 4.25 -13.42 -8.64
N SER A 115 3.87 -13.20 -9.89
CA SER A 115 4.58 -12.31 -10.81
C SER A 115 3.65 -11.22 -11.33
N LEU A 116 4.18 -10.00 -11.47
CA LEU A 116 3.44 -8.90 -12.08
C LEU A 116 3.89 -8.65 -13.52
N LEU A 117 2.93 -8.34 -14.38
CA LEU A 117 3.19 -7.55 -15.58
C LEU A 117 2.79 -6.11 -15.27
N VAL A 118 3.73 -5.19 -15.43
CA VAL A 118 3.52 -3.76 -15.17
C VAL A 118 3.98 -2.92 -16.35
N ASN A 119 3.52 -1.69 -16.40
CA ASN A 119 4.16 -0.64 -17.20
C ASN A 119 4.53 0.55 -16.32
N ASN A 120 5.30 1.47 -16.88
CA ASN A 120 5.65 2.74 -16.23
C ASN A 120 6.34 2.57 -14.88
N VAL A 121 7.35 1.69 -14.80
CA VAL A 121 8.19 1.62 -13.60
C VAL A 121 8.95 2.93 -13.47
N ALA A 122 8.49 3.80 -12.58
CA ALA A 122 9.00 5.14 -12.37
C ALA A 122 9.65 5.23 -11.00
N GLN A 123 10.88 5.75 -10.98
CA GLN A 123 11.58 6.11 -9.76
C GLN A 123 11.15 7.51 -9.31
N TYR A 124 10.94 7.69 -8.02
CA TYR A 124 10.68 8.99 -7.41
C TYR A 124 11.40 9.09 -6.07
N ALA A 125 11.68 10.32 -5.62
CA ALA A 125 12.29 10.57 -4.33
C ALA A 125 11.22 11.05 -3.33
N GLU A 126 11.18 10.42 -2.17
CA GLU A 126 10.34 10.85 -1.04
C GLU A 126 11.13 10.68 0.25
N CYS A 127 11.17 11.74 1.05
CA CYS A 127 12.02 11.90 2.25
C CYS A 127 13.42 11.25 2.12
N ASN A 128 14.14 11.74 1.11
CA ASN A 128 15.53 11.38 0.79
C ASN A 128 15.76 9.88 0.51
N SER A 129 14.69 9.13 0.23
CA SER A 129 14.76 7.72 -0.15
C SER A 129 14.34 7.54 -1.60
N GLU A 130 14.95 6.57 -2.27
CA GLU A 130 14.54 6.15 -3.61
C GLU A 130 13.32 5.23 -3.51
N ASN A 131 12.24 5.63 -4.17
CA ASN A 131 10.98 4.89 -4.21
C ASN A 131 10.62 4.56 -5.65
N TYR A 132 9.75 3.56 -5.81
CA TYR A 132 9.35 3.04 -7.11
C TYR A 132 7.84 2.94 -7.19
N SER A 133 7.29 3.25 -8.37
CA SER A 133 5.89 3.05 -8.67
C SER A 133 5.72 2.40 -10.04
N ALA A 134 4.62 1.68 -10.23
CA ALA A 134 4.28 1.09 -11.51
C ALA A 134 2.76 0.96 -11.65
N LEU A 135 2.26 0.88 -12.88
CA LEU A 135 0.85 0.59 -13.15
C LEU A 135 0.70 -0.90 -13.46
N LEU A 136 -0.22 -1.55 -12.76
CA LEU A 136 -0.53 -2.96 -12.93
C LEU A 136 -1.21 -3.21 -14.28
N LEU A 137 -0.70 -4.17 -15.04
CA LEU A 137 -1.34 -4.73 -16.22
C LEU A 137 -1.98 -6.09 -15.91
N SER A 138 -1.23 -6.99 -15.28
CA SER A 138 -1.75 -8.29 -14.84
C SER A 138 -0.94 -8.87 -13.69
N PHE A 139 -1.53 -9.85 -13.01
CA PHE A 139 -0.89 -10.60 -11.94
C PHE A 139 -1.12 -12.09 -12.17
N ILE A 140 -0.05 -12.86 -11.99
CA ILE A 140 -0.08 -14.32 -12.06
C ILE A 140 0.29 -14.83 -10.67
N PRO A 141 -0.68 -15.26 -9.85
CA PRO A 141 -0.39 -15.76 -8.51
C PRO A 141 0.38 -17.08 -8.59
N SER A 142 1.37 -17.24 -7.71
CA SER A 142 1.99 -18.54 -7.45
C SER A 142 1.12 -19.35 -6.49
N GLN A 143 1.21 -20.68 -6.59
CA GLN A 143 0.63 -21.61 -5.62
C GLN A 143 1.49 -21.74 -4.35
N ASP A 144 2.70 -21.17 -4.37
CA ASP A 144 3.60 -21.17 -3.21
C ASP A 144 2.99 -20.38 -2.05
N LYS A 145 3.22 -20.86 -0.83
CA LYS A 145 2.82 -20.13 0.38
C LYS A 145 3.45 -18.73 0.39
N PRO A 146 2.77 -17.71 0.97
CA PRO A 146 3.36 -16.41 1.21
C PRO A 146 4.68 -16.57 1.97
N LEU A 147 5.70 -15.79 1.59
CA LEU A 147 7.01 -15.86 2.23
C LEU A 147 6.90 -15.52 3.72
N SER A 148 7.61 -16.26 4.56
CA SER A 148 7.54 -16.15 6.03
C SER A 148 8.18 -14.88 6.60
N ASN A 149 8.91 -14.10 5.79
CA ASN A 149 9.73 -12.96 6.22
C ASN A 149 9.11 -11.59 5.88
N MET A 150 7.79 -11.51 5.71
CA MET A 150 7.11 -10.23 5.39
C MET A 150 7.35 -9.14 6.44
N ALA A 151 7.52 -9.51 7.72
CA ALA A 151 7.86 -8.56 8.78
C ALA A 151 9.24 -7.91 8.54
N ASP A 152 10.24 -8.70 8.13
CA ASP A 152 11.59 -8.21 7.83
C ASP A 152 11.60 -7.34 6.57
N MET A 153 10.79 -7.71 5.56
CA MET A 153 10.64 -6.90 4.35
C MET A 153 9.96 -5.56 4.64
N ASN A 154 8.96 -5.54 5.53
CA ASN A 154 8.35 -4.30 5.99
C ASN A 154 9.40 -3.41 6.68
N ALA A 155 10.19 -3.97 7.59
CA ALA A 155 11.20 -3.21 8.34
C ALA A 155 12.21 -2.47 7.44
N GLN A 156 12.47 -2.96 6.22
CA GLN A 156 13.37 -2.33 5.25
C GLN A 156 12.75 -1.12 4.53
N ILE A 157 11.43 -0.93 4.60
CA ILE A 157 10.74 0.20 3.98
C ILE A 157 11.00 1.46 4.82
N SER A 158 11.45 2.51 4.15
CA SER A 158 11.63 3.83 4.73
C SER A 158 10.31 4.62 4.68
N CYS A 159 10.37 5.94 4.63
CA CYS A 159 9.22 6.82 4.69
C CYS A 159 8.40 6.91 3.38
N GLY A 160 8.90 6.43 2.24
CA GLY A 160 8.22 6.58 0.96
C GLY A 160 7.22 5.47 0.63
N GLY A 161 6.28 5.74 -0.28
CA GLY A 161 5.33 4.73 -0.77
C GLY A 161 4.31 4.26 0.26
N ASP A 162 3.66 5.21 0.95
CA ASP A 162 2.75 5.02 2.08
C ASP A 162 3.43 4.50 3.38
N GLY A 163 4.77 4.44 3.41
CA GLY A 163 5.56 4.13 4.60
C GLY A 163 5.58 2.64 4.97
N ARG A 164 6.14 2.35 6.15
CA ARG A 164 6.44 0.98 6.60
C ARG A 164 5.17 0.13 6.81
N TYR A 165 4.22 0.67 7.56
CA TYR A 165 3.01 -0.04 7.98
C TYR A 165 1.74 0.79 7.68
N PRO A 166 1.40 1.00 6.39
CA PRO A 166 0.29 1.88 6.00
C PRO A 166 -1.09 1.43 6.51
N TRP A 167 -1.22 0.18 6.92
CA TRP A 167 -2.46 -0.38 7.46
C TRP A 167 -2.64 -0.19 8.97
N LEU A 168 -1.62 0.26 9.68
CA LEU A 168 -1.77 0.54 11.11
C LEU A 168 -2.59 1.82 11.27
N THR A 169 -3.70 1.71 11.97
CA THR A 169 -4.48 2.86 12.41
C THR A 169 -4.09 3.18 13.84
N THR A 170 -3.49 4.35 14.04
CA THR A 170 -3.02 4.80 15.35
C THR A 170 -3.91 5.90 15.91
N TYR A 171 -3.92 6.00 17.23
CA TYR A 171 -4.74 6.93 18.00
C TYR A 171 -3.95 7.42 19.21
N HIS A 172 -4.33 8.58 19.72
CA HIS A 172 -4.06 9.00 21.10
C HIS A 172 -5.36 9.14 21.88
N LEU A 173 -5.27 9.28 23.20
CA LEU A 173 -6.45 9.69 23.97
C LEU A 173 -6.93 11.07 23.50
N HIS A 174 -8.25 11.21 23.39
CA HIS A 174 -8.88 12.49 23.11
C HIS A 174 -8.50 13.50 24.20
N HIS A 175 -8.39 14.78 23.84
CA HIS A 175 -7.85 15.83 24.71
C HIS A 175 -8.60 16.03 26.04
N GLU A 176 -9.84 15.56 26.14
CA GLU A 176 -10.64 15.54 27.37
C GLU A 176 -10.14 14.51 28.40
N TRP A 177 -9.30 13.56 27.98
CA TRP A 177 -8.77 12.48 28.79
C TRP A 177 -7.26 12.66 28.98
N ASN A 178 -6.79 12.52 30.22
CA ASN A 178 -5.36 12.46 30.54
C ASN A 178 -4.89 11.00 30.69
N LYS A 179 -5.81 10.12 31.04
CA LYS A 179 -5.58 8.71 31.32
C LYS A 179 -6.88 7.94 31.07
N ASP A 180 -6.75 6.75 30.52
CA ASP A 180 -7.80 5.74 30.43
C ASP A 180 -7.20 4.35 30.78
N SER A 181 -7.95 3.28 30.57
CA SER A 181 -7.44 1.91 30.69
C SER A 181 -8.04 0.99 29.66
N PHE A 182 -7.23 0.05 29.17
CA PHE A 182 -7.72 -1.13 28.49
C PHE A 182 -8.59 -1.98 29.44
N LYS A 183 -9.56 -2.66 28.86
CA LYS A 183 -10.48 -3.59 29.50
C LYS A 183 -10.17 -5.03 29.13
N GLU A 184 -10.54 -5.97 30.00
CA GLU A 184 -10.43 -7.42 29.74
C GLU A 184 -11.39 -7.92 28.64
N TRP A 185 -12.58 -7.32 28.53
CA TRP A 185 -13.57 -7.58 27.48
C TRP A 185 -14.32 -6.26 27.14
N PRO A 186 -15.03 -6.17 26.00
CA PRO A 186 -15.59 -4.90 25.49
C PRO A 186 -16.87 -4.49 26.24
N ASP A 187 -16.74 -4.19 27.53
CA ASP A 187 -17.79 -3.78 28.47
C ASP A 187 -17.23 -2.72 29.43
N ASP A 188 -18.05 -1.72 29.78
CA ASP A 188 -17.64 -0.66 30.71
C ASP A 188 -17.33 -1.18 32.11
N ASN A 189 -18.02 -2.25 32.51
CA ASN A 189 -17.92 -2.88 33.81
C ASN A 189 -16.81 -3.95 33.86
N ALA A 190 -16.14 -4.23 32.74
CA ALA A 190 -15.00 -5.13 32.73
C ALA A 190 -13.86 -4.57 33.59
N ASN A 191 -13.05 -5.48 34.14
CA ASN A 191 -11.83 -5.09 34.85
C ASN A 191 -10.87 -4.36 33.91
N ASN A 192 -10.13 -3.42 34.49
CA ASN A 192 -9.06 -2.72 33.79
C ASN A 192 -7.82 -3.63 33.75
N THR A 193 -7.13 -3.68 32.61
CA THR A 193 -5.88 -4.45 32.43
C THR A 193 -4.65 -3.55 32.52
N TYR A 194 -4.53 -2.61 31.59
CA TYR A 194 -3.39 -1.69 31.50
C TYR A 194 -3.87 -0.25 31.38
N SER A 195 -3.13 0.68 31.97
CA SER A 195 -3.39 2.11 31.78
C SER A 195 -2.90 2.58 30.41
N VAL A 196 -3.65 3.51 29.84
CA VAL A 196 -3.29 4.27 28.62
C VAL A 196 -3.17 5.73 29.05
N MET A 197 -2.04 6.37 28.75
CA MET A 197 -1.78 7.77 29.00
C MET A 197 -2.01 8.59 27.73
N ARG A 198 -2.08 9.91 27.87
CA ARG A 198 -2.36 10.82 26.74
C ARG A 198 -1.28 10.76 25.65
N ASP A 199 -0.04 10.58 26.03
CA ASP A 199 1.15 10.50 25.17
C ASP A 199 1.41 9.09 24.63
N ASP A 200 0.65 8.09 25.09
CA ASP A 200 0.73 6.74 24.53
C ASP A 200 0.09 6.69 23.14
N VAL A 201 0.79 6.08 22.18
CA VAL A 201 0.25 5.75 20.87
C VAL A 201 -0.49 4.41 20.96
N VAL A 202 -1.79 4.43 20.67
CA VAL A 202 -2.68 3.27 20.66
C VAL A 202 -2.83 2.75 19.23
N ILE A 203 -2.42 1.51 18.97
CA ILE A 203 -2.55 0.86 17.67
C ILE A 203 -3.79 -0.03 17.68
N LYS A 204 -4.69 0.19 16.73
CA LYS A 204 -5.87 -0.65 16.55
C LYS A 204 -5.48 -2.00 15.94
N ILE A 205 -5.83 -3.07 16.65
CA ILE A 205 -5.66 -4.45 16.17
C ILE A 205 -6.90 -4.93 15.43
N ARG A 206 -8.10 -4.70 15.97
CA ARG A 206 -9.34 -5.06 15.27
C ARG A 206 -10.55 -4.29 15.79
N THR A 207 -11.51 -4.05 14.92
CA THR A 207 -12.83 -3.57 15.32
C THR A 207 -13.63 -4.70 15.99
N ILE A 208 -14.29 -4.38 17.11
CA ILE A 208 -15.25 -5.28 17.76
C ILE A 208 -16.67 -4.86 17.41
N ASN A 209 -16.98 -3.58 17.63
CA ASN A 209 -18.24 -2.95 17.26
C ASN A 209 -18.05 -1.42 17.17
N LYS A 210 -19.14 -0.67 17.03
CA LYS A 210 -19.09 0.80 16.91
C LYS A 210 -18.54 1.53 18.14
N PHE A 211 -18.43 0.87 19.29
CA PHE A 211 -17.98 1.47 20.54
C PHE A 211 -16.60 0.98 20.97
N TRP A 212 -16.22 -0.24 20.60
CA TRP A 212 -15.04 -0.91 21.10
C TRP A 212 -14.11 -1.36 19.99
N ILE A 213 -12.82 -1.16 20.22
CA ILE A 213 -11.74 -1.79 19.46
C ILE A 213 -10.89 -2.63 20.41
N TYR A 214 -10.24 -3.65 19.85
CA TYR A 214 -9.12 -4.31 20.51
C TYR A 214 -7.83 -3.66 19.99
N ALA A 215 -6.96 -3.25 20.89
CA ALA A 215 -5.79 -2.43 20.58
C ALA A 215 -4.61 -2.76 21.51
N ALA A 216 -3.42 -2.29 21.13
CA ALA A 216 -2.18 -2.37 21.92
C ALA A 216 -1.51 -1.00 21.98
N LEU A 217 -0.65 -0.79 22.99
CA LEU A 217 0.27 0.34 22.96
C LEU A 217 1.41 0.08 21.98
N TYR A 218 1.85 1.12 21.28
CA TYR A 218 3.02 1.07 20.41
C TYR A 218 4.30 0.76 21.20
N ASP A 219 5.16 -0.07 20.61
CA ASP A 219 6.46 -0.46 21.16
C ASP A 219 7.44 -0.70 20.00
N ASP A 220 8.41 0.20 19.87
CA ASP A 220 9.41 0.19 18.81
C ASP A 220 10.42 -0.96 18.93
N SER A 221 10.49 -1.62 20.09
CA SER A 221 11.29 -2.82 20.28
C SER A 221 10.67 -4.08 19.66
N LYS A 222 9.40 -4.00 19.25
CA LYS A 222 8.63 -5.11 18.67
C LYS A 222 8.61 -5.03 17.15
N THR A 223 8.72 -6.18 16.49
CA THR A 223 8.80 -6.27 15.01
C THR A 223 7.52 -5.81 14.31
N ASP A 224 6.38 -5.89 14.98
CA ASP A 224 5.07 -5.44 14.53
C ASP A 224 4.65 -4.08 15.14
N GLY A 225 5.54 -3.48 15.94
CA GLY A 225 5.30 -2.23 16.64
C GLY A 225 4.29 -2.32 17.79
N MET A 226 3.85 -3.52 18.20
CA MET A 226 2.78 -3.70 19.18
C MET A 226 3.28 -4.34 20.47
N SER A 227 3.07 -3.68 21.60
CA SER A 227 3.42 -4.22 22.92
C SER A 227 2.45 -5.32 23.38
N GLU A 228 2.87 -6.04 24.43
CA GLU A 228 1.99 -6.95 25.19
C GLU A 228 0.93 -6.21 26.02
N LYS A 229 1.02 -4.88 26.15
CA LYS A 229 0.01 -4.06 26.83
C LYS A 229 -1.14 -3.82 25.86
N ARG A 230 -2.11 -4.74 25.89
CA ARG A 230 -3.24 -4.79 24.97
C ARG A 230 -4.56 -5.09 25.68
N GLY A 231 -5.65 -4.68 25.05
CA GLY A 231 -7.00 -4.95 25.54
C GLY A 231 -8.06 -4.18 24.77
N TYR A 232 -9.26 -4.10 25.34
CA TYR A 232 -10.39 -3.42 24.73
C TYR A 232 -10.47 -1.97 25.20
N ILE A 233 -10.69 -1.01 24.30
CA ILE A 233 -10.84 0.41 24.64
C ILE A 233 -11.98 1.04 23.85
N ARG A 234 -12.60 2.07 24.43
CA ARG A 234 -13.65 2.83 23.78
C ARG A 234 -13.11 3.70 22.67
N VAL A 235 -13.73 3.59 21.50
CA VAL A 235 -13.41 4.44 20.35
C VAL A 235 -13.70 5.92 20.67
N SER A 236 -14.73 6.21 21.45
CA SER A 236 -15.10 7.59 21.83
C SER A 236 -14.07 8.29 22.72
N HIS A 237 -13.14 7.56 23.32
CA HIS A 237 -12.06 8.14 24.14
C HIS A 237 -10.81 8.40 23.33
N LEU A 238 -10.81 8.03 22.05
CA LEU A 238 -9.66 8.08 21.17
C LEU A 238 -9.82 9.15 20.10
N LYS A 239 -8.70 9.74 19.71
CA LYS A 239 -8.56 10.61 18.56
C LYS A 239 -7.55 9.97 17.61
N PRO A 240 -7.88 9.80 16.31
CA PRO A 240 -6.94 9.23 15.35
C PRO A 240 -5.76 10.16 15.09
N ASP A 241 -4.63 9.57 14.77
CA ASP A 241 -3.45 10.29 14.29
C ASP A 241 -3.63 10.57 12.79
N ASN A 242 -3.41 11.83 12.41
CA ASN A 242 -3.45 12.30 11.03
C ASN A 242 -2.06 12.72 10.57
#